data_AF-A0AA90ESL0-F1
#
_entry.id   AF-A0AA90ESL0-F1
#
_cell.length_a   1.000
_cell.length_b   1.000
_cell.length_c   1.000
_cell.angle_alpha   90.00
_cell.angle_beta   90.00
_cell.angle_gamma   90.00
#
_symmetry.space_group_name_H-M   'P 1'
#
loop_
_entity.id
_entity.type
_entity.pdbx_description
1 polymer ?
#
loop_
_entity_poly.entity_id
_entity_poly.type
_entity_poly.pdbx_seq_one_letter_code
_entity_poly.pdbx_strand_id
1 'polypeptide(L)' 'MEDQLSVNRRQFQILLQQLNVTEDTMIRHLEGGQIIKLTVHKNKKTWHFHFKLKNVLPYQIFERFHSQLTRT' A
#
# COMPACT_ATOMS: atom_id res chain seq x y z
N MET A 1 1.39 -12.12 19.49
CA MET A 1 2.06 -11.86 18.19
C MET A 1 1.08 -11.69 17.03
N GLU A 2 -0.20 -12.08 17.16
CA GLU A 2 -1.21 -11.97 16.08
C GLU A 2 -1.75 -10.54 15.84
N ASP A 3 -1.80 -9.69 16.87
CA ASP A 3 -2.30 -8.30 16.76
C ASP A 3 -1.51 -7.39 15.83
N GLN A 4 -0.21 -7.59 15.67
CA GLN A 4 0.60 -6.66 14.86
C GLN A 4 0.38 -6.86 13.36
N LEU A 5 0.10 -8.10 12.93
CA LEU A 5 -0.22 -8.44 11.54
C LEU A 5 -1.58 -7.90 11.12
N SER A 6 -2.56 -7.91 12.02
CA SER A 6 -3.90 -7.35 11.77
C SER A 6 -3.85 -5.82 11.68
N VAL A 7 -3.05 -5.16 12.53
CA VAL A 7 -2.85 -3.70 12.47
C VAL A 7 -2.22 -3.26 11.14
N ASN A 8 -1.12 -3.90 10.72
CA ASN A 8 -0.43 -3.54 9.48
C ASN A 8 -1.28 -3.74 8.22
N ARG A 9 -2.12 -4.79 8.21
CA ARG A 9 -3.10 -5.03 7.15
C ARG A 9 -4.20 -3.97 7.15
N ARG A 10 -4.70 -3.60 8.33
CA ARG A 10 -5.75 -2.58 8.46
C ARG A 10 -5.27 -1.21 8.02
N GLN A 11 -4.05 -0.82 8.38
CA GLN A 11 -3.42 0.42 7.90
C GLN A 11 -3.29 0.42 6.37
N PHE A 12 -2.91 -0.70 5.77
CA PHE A 12 -2.85 -0.83 4.32
C PHE A 12 -4.23 -0.65 3.68
N GLN A 13 -5.28 -1.29 4.21
CA GLN A 13 -6.65 -1.14 3.73
C GLN A 13 -7.14 0.32 3.79
N ILE A 14 -6.83 1.03 4.88
CA ILE A 14 -7.15 2.45 5.02
C ILE A 14 -6.44 3.28 3.93
N LEU A 15 -5.16 3.00 3.67
CA LEU A 15 -4.39 3.67 2.61
C LEU A 15 -5.01 3.39 1.23
N LEU A 16 -5.44 2.16 0.95
CA LEU A 16 -6.15 1.85 -0.31
C LEU A 16 -7.46 2.64 -0.47
N GLN A 17 -8.21 2.81 0.63
CA GLN A 17 -9.42 3.64 0.62
C GLN A 17 -9.12 5.11 0.34
N GLN A 18 -8.06 5.66 0.94
CA GLN A 18 -7.61 7.04 0.68
C GLN A 18 -7.18 7.24 -0.77
N LEU A 19 -6.56 6.24 -1.38
CA LEU A 19 -6.15 6.24 -2.78
C LEU A 19 -7.31 6.04 -3.78
N ASN A 20 -8.54 5.87 -3.28
CA ASN A 20 -9.76 5.62 -4.06
C ASN A 20 -9.62 4.43 -5.03
N VAL A 21 -8.94 3.38 -4.58
CA VAL A 21 -8.78 2.14 -5.35
C VAL A 21 -10.13 1.43 -5.40
N THR A 22 -10.86 1.63 -6.49
CA THR A 22 -12.22 1.09 -6.71
C THR A 22 -12.25 -0.07 -7.70
N GLU A 23 -11.14 -0.32 -8.40
CA GLU A 23 -11.02 -1.47 -9.30
C GLU A 23 -10.92 -2.78 -8.53
N ASP A 24 -11.93 -3.63 -8.70
CA ASP A 24 -12.03 -4.95 -8.08
C ASP A 24 -10.82 -5.86 -8.40
N THR A 25 -10.26 -5.72 -9.60
CA THR A 25 -9.01 -6.39 -10.01
C THR A 25 -7.81 -5.92 -9.20
N MET A 26 -7.70 -4.62 -8.96
CA MET A 26 -6.63 -4.02 -8.19
C MET A 26 -6.73 -4.42 -6.70
N ILE A 27 -7.95 -4.42 -6.13
CA ILE A 27 -8.18 -4.90 -4.77
C ILE A 27 -7.77 -6.36 -4.62
N ARG A 28 -8.12 -7.25 -5.57
CA ARG A 28 -7.70 -8.66 -5.54
C ARG A 28 -6.18 -8.85 -5.54
N HIS A 29 -5.44 -8.02 -6.28
CA HIS A 29 -3.98 -8.09 -6.30
C HIS A 29 -3.32 -7.48 -5.05
N LEU A 30 -3.97 -6.49 -4.43
CA LEU A 30 -3.51 -5.84 -3.21
C LEU A 30 -4.06 -6.54 -1.95
N GLU A 31 -4.95 -7.53 -2.11
CA GLU A 31 -5.54 -8.30 -1.03
C GLU A 31 -4.46 -9.06 -0.24
N GLY A 32 -4.56 -9.00 1.08
CA GLY A 32 -3.53 -9.55 1.97
C GLY A 32 -2.22 -8.75 1.99
N GLY A 33 -2.17 -7.61 1.29
CA GLY A 33 -1.11 -6.62 1.40
C GLY A 33 -1.05 -5.98 2.79
N GLN A 34 0.15 -5.58 3.20
CA GLN A 34 0.38 -4.97 4.51
C GLN A 34 1.52 -3.95 4.43
N ILE A 35 1.43 -2.92 5.26
CA ILE A 35 2.51 -1.95 5.45
C ILE A 35 3.48 -2.54 6.47
N ILE A 36 4.69 -2.86 6.04
CA ILE A 36 5.74 -3.40 6.93
C ILE A 36 6.47 -2.27 7.65
N LYS A 37 6.71 -1.16 6.94
CA LYS A 37 7.48 -0.04 7.48
C LYS A 37 7.16 1.24 6.71
N LEU A 38 7.07 2.34 7.44
CA LEU A 38 7.04 3.68 6.86
C LEU A 38 8.34 4.39 7.25
N THR A 39 9.13 4.78 6.26
CA THR A 39 10.36 5.53 6.48
C THR A 39 10.14 6.98 6.04
N VAL A 40 10.09 7.90 7.01
CA VAL A 40 9.88 9.32 6.76
C VAL A 40 11.23 10.01 6.68
N HIS A 41 11.61 10.45 5.48
CA HIS A 41 12.81 11.26 5.28
C HIS A 41 12.47 12.73 5.47
N LYS A 42 12.49 13.20 6.72
CA LYS A 42 12.18 14.61 7.07
C LYS A 42 12.97 15.63 6.26
N ASN A 43 14.24 15.34 5.98
CA ASN A 43 15.13 16.23 5.24
C ASN A 43 14.75 16.37 3.75
N LYS A 44 14.12 15.34 3.17
CA LYS A 44 13.67 15.33 1.76
C LYS A 44 12.17 15.52 1.61
N LYS A 45 11.41 15.59 2.71
CA LYS A 45 9.94 15.54 2.74
C LYS A 45 9.37 14.36 1.93
N THR A 46 10.08 13.23 1.88
CA THR A 46 9.62 12.03 1.17
C THR A 46 9.26 10.92 2.14
N TRP A 47 8.20 10.19 1.82
CA TRP A 47 7.73 9.05 2.59
C TRP A 47 7.99 7.78 1.78
N HIS A 48 8.78 6.87 2.34
CA HIS A 48 9.03 5.55 1.76
C HIS A 48 8.22 4.49 2.49
N PHE A 49 7.13 4.08 1.87
CA PHE A 49 6.30 2.98 2.33
C PHE A 49 6.89 1.64 1.84
N HIS A 50 7.10 0.72 2.77
CA HIS A 50 7.48 -0.65 2.48
C HIS A 50 6.25 -1.53 2.58
N PHE A 51 5.78 -2.00 1.43
CA PHE A 51 4.62 -2.89 1.34
C PHE A 51 5.09 -4.34 1.21
N LYS A 52 4.38 -5.26 1.85
CA LYS A 52 4.52 -6.70 1.62
C LYS A 52 3.23 -7.21 1.00
N LEU A 53 3.37 -7.77 -0.18
CA LEU A 53 2.27 -8.30 -0.98
C LEU A 53 2.46 -9.81 -1.09
N LYS A 54 1.34 -10.54 -1.21
CA LYS A 54 1.38 -12.00 -1.35
C LYS A 54 1.85 -12.43 -2.74
N ASN A 55 1.51 -11.64 -3.76
CA ASN A 55 1.84 -11.87 -5.16
C ASN A 55 2.56 -10.67 -5.76
N VAL A 56 3.31 -10.91 -6.84
CA VAL A 56 3.88 -9.84 -7.66
C VAL A 56 2.75 -9.07 -8.32
N LEU A 57 2.82 -7.74 -8.28
CA LEU A 57 1.83 -6.87 -8.93
C LEU A 57 2.06 -6.85 -10.45
N PRO A 58 0.99 -6.96 -11.25
CA PRO A 58 1.07 -6.63 -12.67
C PRO A 58 1.51 -5.18 -12.85
N TYR A 59 2.27 -4.90 -13.90
CA TYR A 59 2.81 -3.56 -14.19
C TYR A 59 1.72 -2.48 -14.16
N GLN A 60 0.57 -2.72 -14.80
CA GLN A 60 -0.53 -1.77 -14.86
C GLN A 60 -1.09 -1.42 -13.46
N ILE A 61 -1.16 -2.41 -12.57
CA ILE A 61 -1.64 -2.22 -11.21
C ILE A 61 -0.61 -1.44 -10.39
N PHE A 62 0.67 -1.79 -10.54
CA PHE A 62 1.77 -1.07 -9.89
C PHE A 62 1.83 0.39 -10.31
N GLU A 63 1.74 0.67 -11.62
CA GLU A 63 1.81 2.02 -12.15
C GLU A 63 0.66 2.91 -11.62
N ARG A 64 -0.58 2.38 -11.61
CA ARG A 64 -1.73 3.08 -11.03
C ARG A 64 -1.55 3.32 -9.53
N PHE A 65 -1.15 2.29 -8.78
CA PHE A 65 -0.90 2.41 -7.34
C PHE A 65 0.15 3.46 -7.02
N HIS A 66 1.28 3.41 -7.73
CA HIS A 66 2.39 4.35 -7.58
C HIS A 66 1.99 5.78 -7.94
N SER A 67 1.25 5.94 -9.03
CA SER A 67 0.74 7.25 -9.47
C SER A 67 -0.19 7.87 -8.43
N GLN A 68 -1.11 7.09 -7.85
CA GLN A 68 -2.01 7.57 -6.80
C GLN A 68 -1.25 7.92 -5.52
N LEU A 69 -0.25 7.12 -5.14
CA LEU A 69 0.60 7.38 -3.97
C LEU A 69 1.42 8.67 -4.10
N THR A 70 1.93 8.95 -5.30
CA THR A 70 2.78 10.13 -5.56
C THR A 70 1.95 11.40 -5.70
N ARG A 71 0.64 11.28 -5.94
CA ARG A 71 -0.26 12.44 -6.12
C ARG A 71 -0.70 13.09 -4.79
N THR A 72 -0.32 12.52 -3.64
CA THR A 72 -0.63 13.05 -2.29
C THR A 72 0.57 13.80 -1.72
#